data_AF-A0A353NHN2-F1
#
_entry.id   AF-A0A353NHN2-F1
#
_cell.length_a   1.000
_cell.length_b   1.000
_cell.length_c   1.000
_cell.angle_alpha   90.00
_cell.angle_beta   90.00
_cell.angle_gamma   90.00
#
_symmetry.space_group_name_H-M   'P 1'
#
loop_
_entity.id
_entity.type
_entity.pdbx_description
1 polymer ?
#
loop_
_entity_poly.entity_id
_entity_poly.type
_entity_poly.pdbx_seq_one_letter_code
_entity_poly.pdbx_strand_id
1 'polypeptide(L)'
;MSDKKEEKPTWQEIQERKINMLKERGSRVLKINSPLGATMFNILRQFDMAYAHFKGRLGEMDGISYEEGEELMLEGREIVMAFSNFTAKLSKQIRFRYYTPREISEYAKTDKRNDL
;
A
#
# COMPACT_ATOMS: atom_id res chain seq x y z
N MET A 1 -3.77 32.66 27.40
CA MET A 1 -3.33 31.31 26.99
C MET A 1 -2.63 31.48 25.66
N SER A 2 -1.32 31.27 25.60
CA SER A 2 -0.53 31.50 24.37
C SER A 2 -0.66 30.31 23.42
N ASP A 3 -1.17 30.58 22.21
CA ASP A 3 -1.10 29.67 21.07
C ASP A 3 0.37 29.37 20.76
N LYS A 4 0.84 28.18 21.16
CA LYS A 4 2.12 27.65 20.68
C LYS A 4 1.91 27.26 19.22
N LYS A 5 2.38 28.10 18.28
CA LYS A 5 2.59 27.67 16.90
C LYS A 5 3.55 26.49 16.93
N GLU A 6 3.08 25.30 16.59
CA GLU A 6 3.94 24.14 16.39
C GLU A 6 4.92 24.47 15.26
N GLU A 7 6.18 24.72 15.61
CA GLU A 7 7.25 24.93 14.65
C GLU A 7 7.39 23.66 13.79
N LYS A 8 7.43 23.83 12.47
CA LYS A 8 7.62 22.70 11.56
C LYS A 8 9.00 22.11 11.81
N PRO A 9 9.11 20.80 12.12
CA PRO A 9 10.38 20.18 12.45
C PRO A 9 11.35 20.25 11.28
N THR A 10 12.62 20.44 11.60
CA THR A 10 13.73 20.48 10.65
C THR A 10 13.98 19.11 10.02
N TRP A 11 14.68 19.08 8.89
CA TRP A 11 15.02 17.82 8.20
C TRP A 11 15.82 16.84 9.07
N GLN A 12 16.72 17.37 9.91
CA GLN A 12 17.51 16.57 10.86
C GLN A 12 16.60 15.96 11.92
N GLU A 13 15.68 16.73 12.50
CA GLU A 13 14.72 16.23 13.48
C GLU A 13 13.74 15.20 12.88
N ILE A 14 13.34 15.38 11.62
CA ILE A 14 12.54 14.39 10.90
C ILE A 14 13.32 13.08 10.71
N GLN A 15 14.61 13.17 10.38
CA GLN A 15 15.47 11.98 10.25
C GLN A 15 15.67 11.30 11.61
N GLU A 16 15.95 12.05 12.67
CA GLU A 16 16.10 11.51 14.02
C GLU A 16 14.82 10.88 14.55
N ARG A 17 13.65 11.49 14.30
CA ARG A 17 12.34 10.87 14.60
C ARG A 17 12.16 9.56 13.87
N LYS A 18 12.46 9.50 12.56
CA LYS A 18 12.41 8.26 11.78
C LYS A 18 13.35 7.20 12.32
N ILE A 19 14.55 7.59 12.76
CA ILE A 19 15.53 6.69 13.37
C ILE A 19 15.06 6.19 14.74
N ASN A 20 14.43 7.04 15.55
CA ASN A 20 13.92 6.63 16.86
C ASN A 20 12.68 5.73 16.73
N MET A 21 11.84 5.91 15.72
CA MET A 21 10.74 4.98 15.41
C MET A 21 11.23 3.56 15.10
N LEU A 22 12.49 3.36 14.65
CA LEU A 22 13.10 2.02 14.51
C LEU A 22 13.20 1.27 15.83
N LYS A 23 13.25 2.00 16.96
CA LYS A 23 13.41 1.42 18.30
C LYS A 23 12.08 0.97 18.91
N GLU A 24 10.96 1.33 18.29
CA GLU A 24 9.62 0.91 18.73
C GLU A 24 9.33 -0.53 18.28
N ARG A 25 8.83 -1.34 19.21
CA ARG A 25 8.54 -2.76 18.98
C ARG A 25 7.44 -2.89 17.93
N GLY A 26 7.75 -3.54 16.81
CA GLY A 26 6.80 -3.80 15.70
C GLY A 26 6.93 -2.85 14.52
N SER A 27 7.72 -1.78 14.64
CA SER A 27 7.99 -0.86 13.53
C SER A 27 8.78 -1.54 12.43
N ARG A 28 8.28 -1.48 11.19
CA ARG A 28 9.00 -1.92 9.98
C ARG A 28 9.42 -0.71 9.19
N VAL A 29 10.73 -0.59 8.92
CA VAL A 29 11.27 0.50 8.10
C VAL A 29 11.70 -0.04 6.75
N LEU A 30 11.15 0.56 5.69
CA LEU A 30 11.51 0.25 4.32
C LEU A 30 12.33 1.41 3.75
N LYS A 31 13.52 1.11 3.22
CA LYS A 31 14.28 2.09 2.44
C LYS A 31 13.72 2.16 1.03
N ILE A 32 13.23 3.34 0.64
CA ILE A 32 12.70 3.61 -0.68
C ILE A 32 13.72 4.41 -1.47
N ASN A 33 14.16 3.88 -2.60
CA ASN A 33 15.25 4.45 -3.39
C ASN A 33 14.78 5.31 -4.58
N SER A 34 13.47 5.35 -4.89
CA SER A 34 12.94 6.08 -6.05
C SER A 34 11.84 7.07 -5.65
N PRO A 35 11.75 8.25 -6.31
CA PRO A 35 10.63 9.18 -6.12
C PRO A 35 9.27 8.53 -6.40
N LEU A 36 9.20 7.70 -7.45
CA LEU A 36 8.01 6.92 -7.78
C LEU A 36 7.62 5.99 -6.62
N GLY A 37 8.59 5.28 -6.03
CA GLY A 37 8.37 4.44 -4.87
C GLY A 37 7.88 5.21 -3.65
N ALA A 38 8.35 6.43 -3.45
CA ALA A 38 7.95 7.26 -2.32
C ALA A 38 6.48 7.70 -2.45
N THR A 39 6.07 8.10 -3.65
CA THR A 39 4.67 8.40 -3.96
C THR A 39 3.78 7.18 -3.74
N MET A 40 4.17 6.01 -4.27
CA MET A 40 3.41 4.77 -4.10
C MET A 40 3.27 4.37 -2.63
N PHE A 41 4.31 4.56 -1.82
CA PHE A 41 4.25 4.27 -0.39
C PHE A 41 3.30 5.22 0.35
N ASN A 42 3.28 6.52 -0.01
CA ASN A 42 2.34 7.47 0.56
C ASN A 42 0.89 7.11 0.23
N ILE A 43 0.62 6.67 -1.01
CA ILE A 43 -0.69 6.18 -1.44
C ILE A 43 -1.06 4.91 -0.66
N LEU A 44 -0.14 3.93 -0.58
CA LEU A 44 -0.35 2.69 0.17
C LEU A 44 -0.70 2.96 1.64
N ARG A 45 -0.02 3.92 2.28
CA ARG A 45 -0.32 4.31 3.66
C ARG A 45 -1.73 4.89 3.80
N GLN A 46 -2.15 5.74 2.87
CA GLN A 46 -3.50 6.30 2.88
C GLN A 46 -4.56 5.22 2.63
N PHE A 47 -4.28 4.29 1.72
CA PHE A 47 -5.12 3.13 1.48
C PHE A 47 -5.27 2.27 2.73
N ASP A 48 -4.18 1.95 3.43
CA ASP A 48 -4.22 1.11 4.64
C ASP A 48 -5.06 1.76 5.76
N MET A 49 -4.93 3.08 5.94
CA MET A 49 -5.78 3.84 6.85
C MET A 49 -7.25 3.79 6.42
N ALA A 50 -7.54 4.00 5.13
CA ALA A 50 -8.91 3.94 4.61
C ALA A 50 -9.51 2.54 4.76
N TYR A 51 -8.72 1.49 4.56
CA TYR A 51 -9.14 0.10 4.68
C TYR A 51 -9.54 -0.28 6.12
N ALA A 52 -8.87 0.29 7.13
CA ALA A 52 -9.26 0.13 8.52
C ALA A 52 -10.68 0.69 8.78
N HIS A 53 -11.02 1.83 8.17
CA HIS A 53 -12.36 2.42 8.27
C HIS A 53 -13.39 1.68 7.42
N PHE A 54 -13.00 1.23 6.23
CA PHE A 54 -13.83 0.46 5.30
C PHE A 54 -14.46 -0.77 5.97
N LYS A 55 -13.67 -1.55 6.72
CA LYS A 55 -14.18 -2.74 7.43
C LYS A 55 -15.30 -2.43 8.42
N GLY A 56 -15.26 -1.27 9.06
CA GLY A 56 -16.31 -0.84 9.99
C GLY A 56 -17.59 -0.39 9.27
N ARG A 57 -17.48 0.08 8.02
CA ARG A 57 -18.60 0.63 7.22
C ARG A 57 -19.32 -0.41 6.38
N LEU A 58 -18.77 -1.62 6.23
CA LEU A 58 -19.39 -2.71 5.47
C LEU A 58 -20.66 -3.23 6.15
N GLY A 59 -21.80 -3.09 5.45
CA GLY A 59 -23.10 -3.56 5.92
C GLY A 59 -23.79 -2.64 6.93
N GLU A 60 -23.27 -1.43 7.18
CA GLU A 60 -23.98 -0.41 7.97
C GLU A 60 -25.13 0.21 7.16
N MET A 61 -26.18 0.67 7.84
CA MET A 61 -27.44 1.14 7.22
C MET A 61 -27.28 2.38 6.32
N ASP A 62 -26.24 3.20 6.55
CA ASP A 62 -25.79 4.32 5.69
C ASP A 62 -24.32 4.13 5.25
N GLY A 63 -23.84 2.88 5.31
CA GLY A 63 -22.48 2.49 4.97
C GLY A 63 -22.35 2.03 3.53
N ILE A 64 -21.38 1.15 3.31
CA ILE A 64 -21.14 0.50 2.03
C ILE A 64 -21.76 -0.90 2.06
N SER A 65 -22.45 -1.29 0.99
CA SER A 65 -23.00 -2.64 0.87
C SER A 65 -21.88 -3.69 0.71
N TYR A 66 -22.15 -4.96 1.02
CA TYR A 66 -21.16 -6.02 0.82
C TYR A 66 -20.79 -6.20 -0.66
N GLU A 67 -21.74 -6.00 -1.57
CA GLU A 67 -21.55 -6.12 -3.02
C GLU A 67 -20.61 -5.01 -3.54
N GLU A 68 -20.90 -3.75 -3.23
CA GLU A 68 -20.00 -2.62 -3.58
C GLU A 68 -18.62 -2.78 -2.93
N GLY A 69 -18.58 -3.33 -1.71
CA GLY A 69 -17.33 -3.63 -1.03
C GLY A 69 -16.50 -4.68 -1.76
N GLU A 70 -17.14 -5.72 -2.27
CA GLU A 70 -16.48 -6.75 -3.06
C GLU A 70 -15.95 -6.22 -4.39
N GLU A 71 -16.73 -5.38 -5.09
CA GLU A 71 -16.31 -4.72 -6.32
C GLU A 71 -15.06 -3.86 -6.11
N LEU A 72 -15.03 -3.03 -5.07
CA LEU A 72 -13.83 -2.23 -4.72
C LEU A 72 -12.61 -3.11 -4.40
N MET A 73 -12.83 -4.26 -3.75
CA MET A 73 -11.74 -5.19 -3.47
C MET A 73 -11.26 -5.93 -4.72
N LEU A 74 -12.15 -6.17 -5.68
CA LEU A 74 -11.79 -6.74 -6.99
C LEU A 74 -10.90 -5.77 -7.75
N GLU A 75 -11.30 -4.49 -7.87
CA GLU A 75 -10.47 -3.45 -8.48
C GLU A 75 -9.11 -3.32 -7.77
N GLY A 76 -9.09 -3.37 -6.43
CA GLY A 76 -7.85 -3.38 -5.65
C GLY A 76 -6.92 -4.54 -6.03
N ARG A 77 -7.46 -5.74 -6.29
CA ARG A 77 -6.67 -6.90 -6.75
C ARG A 77 -6.10 -6.68 -8.16
N GLU A 78 -6.89 -6.10 -9.08
CA GLU A 78 -6.43 -5.79 -10.43
C GLU A 78 -5.26 -4.80 -10.43
N ILE A 79 -5.31 -3.78 -9.57
CA ILE A 79 -4.21 -2.81 -9.41
C ILE A 79 -2.93 -3.52 -8.94
N VAL A 80 -3.03 -4.41 -7.95
CA VAL A 80 -1.89 -5.19 -7.45
C VAL A 80 -1.29 -6.08 -8.55
N MET A 81 -2.14 -6.74 -9.34
CA MET A 81 -1.73 -7.55 -10.49
C MET A 81 -1.02 -6.70 -11.55
N ALA A 82 -1.59 -5.56 -11.92
CA ALA A 82 -1.03 -4.64 -12.90
C ALA A 82 0.34 -4.13 -12.47
N PHE A 83 0.49 -3.78 -11.18
CA PHE A 83 1.76 -3.31 -10.64
C PHE A 83 2.83 -4.42 -10.60
N SER A 84 2.45 -5.66 -10.26
CA SER A 84 3.36 -6.81 -10.33
C SER A 84 3.82 -7.07 -11.76
N ASN A 85 2.90 -7.02 -12.72
CA ASN A 85 3.19 -7.17 -14.15
C ASN A 85 4.13 -6.09 -14.67
N PHE A 86 3.89 -4.83 -14.31
CA PHE A 86 4.80 -3.72 -14.61
C PHE A 86 6.19 -3.97 -14.03
N THR A 87 6.27 -4.35 -12.75
CA THR A 87 7.53 -4.61 -12.05
C THR A 87 8.31 -5.76 -12.71
N ALA A 88 7.62 -6.83 -13.11
CA ALA A 88 8.23 -7.95 -13.83
C ALA A 88 8.79 -7.52 -15.20
N LYS A 89 8.02 -6.72 -15.97
CA LYS A 89 8.47 -6.16 -17.26
C LYS A 89 9.72 -5.30 -17.08
N LEU A 90 9.71 -4.36 -16.13
CA LEU A 90 10.87 -3.52 -15.81
C LEU A 90 12.07 -4.39 -15.44
N SER A 91 11.88 -5.34 -14.53
CA SER A 91 12.93 -6.22 -14.04
C SER A 91 13.60 -7.01 -15.16
N LYS A 92 12.82 -7.50 -16.14
CA LYS A 92 13.36 -8.16 -17.34
C LYS A 92 14.28 -7.25 -18.14
N GLN A 93 13.92 -5.97 -18.33
CA GLN A 93 14.73 -5.01 -19.09
C GLN A 93 16.06 -4.72 -18.41
N ILE A 94 16.07 -4.59 -17.08
CA ILE A 94 17.27 -4.29 -16.30
C ILE A 94 18.00 -5.55 -15.79
N ARG A 95 17.59 -6.74 -16.22
CA ARG A 95 18.12 -8.05 -15.77
C ARG A 95 18.11 -8.22 -14.24
N PHE A 96 17.12 -7.64 -13.58
CA PHE A 96 16.87 -7.81 -12.15
C PHE A 96 16.01 -9.05 -11.92
N ARG A 97 16.32 -9.82 -10.87
CA ARG A 97 15.52 -10.98 -10.48
C ARG A 97 14.36 -10.55 -9.60
N TYR A 98 13.17 -10.45 -10.19
CA TYR A 98 11.92 -10.23 -9.47
C TYR A 98 11.31 -11.56 -9.00
N TYR A 99 10.89 -11.61 -7.74
CA TYR A 99 10.16 -12.73 -7.18
C TYR A 99 8.69 -12.33 -7.03
N THR A 100 7.82 -12.93 -7.83
CA THR A 100 6.37 -12.67 -7.75
C THR A 100 5.84 -13.14 -6.39
N PRO A 101 5.15 -12.29 -5.63
CA PRO A 101 4.51 -12.67 -4.37
C PRO A 101 3.54 -13.84 -4.54
N ARG A 102 3.46 -14.71 -3.53
CA ARG A 102 2.64 -15.93 -3.58
C ARG A 102 1.16 -15.60 -3.72
N GLU A 103 0.72 -14.57 -3.03
CA GLU A 103 -0.66 -14.07 -2.99
C GLU A 103 -1.13 -13.73 -4.41
N ILE A 104 -0.28 -13.07 -5.19
CA ILE A 104 -0.52 -12.72 -6.61
C ILE A 104 -0.52 -13.97 -7.50
N SER A 105 0.36 -14.94 -7.21
CA SER A 105 0.43 -16.19 -7.97
C SER A 105 -0.82 -17.06 -7.85
N GLU A 106 -1.58 -16.91 -6.77
CA GLU A 106 -2.81 -17.65 -6.52
C GLU A 106 -3.99 -17.00 -7.28
N TYR A 107 -4.08 -15.66 -7.30
CA TYR A 107 -5.06 -14.93 -8.10
C TYR A 107 -4.91 -15.13 -9.62
N ALA A 108 -3.68 -15.15 -10.12
CA ALA A 108 -3.39 -15.37 -11.54
C ALA A 108 -3.84 -16.75 -12.07
N LYS A 109 -4.08 -17.72 -11.18
CA LYS A 109 -4.58 -19.06 -11.52
C LYS A 109 -6.10 -19.11 -11.59
N THR A 110 -6.79 -18.26 -10.83
CA THR A 110 -8.26 -18.14 -10.82
C THR A 110 -8.79 -17.42 -12.04
N ASP A 111 -8.15 -16.35 -12.52
CA ASP A 111 -8.55 -15.66 -13.77
C ASP A 111 -8.52 -16.60 -14.97
N LYS A 112 -7.46 -17.40 -15.10
CA LYS A 112 -7.32 -18.39 -16.19
C LYS A 112 -8.38 -19.50 -16.18
N ARG A 113 -9.12 -19.67 -15.09
CA ARG A 113 -10.23 -20.64 -15.01
C ARG A 113 -11.58 -20.05 -15.40
N ASN A 114 -11.74 -18.73 -15.34
CA ASN A 114 -12.97 -18.05 -15.70
C ASN A 114 -13.04 -17.69 -17.21
N ASP A 115 -11.91 -17.81 -17.91
CA ASP A 115 -11.80 -17.65 -19.38
C ASP A 115 -11.89 -18.99 -20.16
N LEU A 116 -12.31 -20.08 -19.52
CA LEU A 116 -12.54 -21.43 -20.11
C LEU A 116 -13.97 -21.89 -19.86
#